data_AF-A0A969C6P4-F1
#
_entry.id   AF-A0A969C6P4-F1
#
_cell.length_a   1.000
_cell.length_b   1.000
_cell.length_c   1.000
_cell.angle_alpha   90.00
_cell.angle_beta   90.00
_cell.angle_gamma   90.00
#
_symmetry.space_group_name_H-M   'P 1'
#
loop_
_entity.id
_entity.type
_entity.pdbx_description
1 polymer ?
#
loop_
_entity_poly.entity_id
_entity_poly.type
_entity_poly.pdbx_seq_one_letter_code
_entity_poly.pdbx_strand_id
1 'polypeptide(L)' 'TFLDRNGDNPGYTVFGRVVAGEDVVRAIEKVPTGTRKFHDDVPLEPIVIRAARRQ' A
#
# COMPACT_ATOMS: atom_id res chain seq x y z
N THR A 1 -15.50 -1.91 5.48
CA THR A 1 -16.46 -0.80 5.34
C THR A 1 -15.91 0.60 5.53
N PHE A 2 -14.78 0.84 6.20
CA PHE A 2 -14.19 2.19 6.28
C PHE A 2 -13.83 2.78 4.89
N LEU A 3 -13.36 1.94 3.97
CA LEU A 3 -12.98 2.35 2.61
C LEU A 3 -14.17 2.41 1.64
N ASP A 4 -15.33 1.90 2.04
CA ASP A 4 -16.51 1.81 1.18
C ASP A 4 -17.29 3.12 1.21
N ARG A 5 -17.90 3.47 0.08
CA ARG A 5 -18.76 4.65 -0.01
C ARG A 5 -19.93 4.53 0.97
N ASN A 6 -20.18 5.58 1.73
CA ASN A 6 -21.41 5.75 2.50
C ASN A 6 -21.89 7.21 2.40
N GLY A 7 -22.94 7.59 3.13
CA GLY A 7 -23.61 8.90 2.99
C GLY A 7 -22.65 10.10 2.94
N ASP A 8 -21.69 10.14 3.87
CA ASP A 8 -20.72 11.24 3.99
C ASP A 8 -19.31 10.85 3.52
N ASN A 9 -19.07 9.57 3.22
CA ASN A 9 -17.79 9.06 2.74
C ASN A 9 -17.86 8.74 1.24
N PRO A 10 -17.11 9.44 0.37
CA PRO A 10 -17.06 9.11 -1.06
C PRO A 10 -16.45 7.72 -1.35
N GLY A 11 -15.71 7.13 -0.40
CA GLY A 11 -15.00 5.86 -0.56
C GLY A 11 -13.68 5.98 -1.34
N TYR A 12 -13.07 4.84 -1.66
CA TYR A 12 -11.80 4.77 -2.39
C TYR A 12 -11.96 4.11 -3.76
N THR A 13 -11.55 4.81 -4.82
CA THR A 13 -11.67 4.33 -6.20
C THR A 13 -10.62 3.28 -6.51
N VAL A 14 -11.06 2.04 -6.76
CA VAL A 14 -10.23 0.98 -7.32
C VAL A 14 -10.08 1.20 -8.84
N PHE A 15 -8.84 1.32 -9.32
CA PHE A 15 -8.53 1.53 -10.75
C PHE A 15 -7.72 0.39 -11.38
N GLY A 16 -7.36 -0.63 -10.61
CA GLY A 16 -6.54 -1.73 -11.08
C GLY A 16 -6.38 -2.83 -10.03
N ARG A 17 -5.68 -3.90 -10.42
CA ARG A 17 -5.33 -5.02 -9.55
C ARG A 17 -3.95 -5.55 -9.88
N VAL A 18 -3.32 -6.21 -8.91
CA VAL A 18 -2.08 -6.95 -9.12
C VAL A 18 -2.41 -8.19 -9.97
N VAL A 19 -1.71 -8.35 -11.10
CA VAL A 19 -1.86 -9.51 -12.00
C VAL A 19 -0.72 -10.52 -11.84
N ALA A 20 0.41 -10.10 -11.27
CA ALA A 20 1.58 -10.90 -10.98
C ALA A 20 2.37 -10.25 -9.83
N GLY A 21 3.07 -11.07 -9.03
CA GLY A 21 3.87 -10.60 -7.89
C GLY A 21 3.09 -10.40 -6.59
N GLU A 22 1.95 -11.07 -6.42
CA GLU A 22 1.12 -11.03 -5.20
C GLU A 22 1.90 -11.50 -3.95
N ASP A 23 2.79 -12.47 -4.13
CA ASP A 23 3.70 -12.96 -3.10
C ASP A 23 4.68 -11.87 -2.62
N VAL A 24 5.20 -11.05 -3.55
CA VAL A 24 6.06 -9.91 -3.22
C VAL A 24 5.29 -8.88 -2.41
N VAL A 25 4.04 -8.58 -2.78
CA VAL A 25 3.17 -7.67 -2.02
C VAL A 25 2.95 -8.19 -0.59
N ARG A 26 2.66 -9.49 -0.43
CA ARG A 26 2.49 -10.14 0.88
C ARG A 26 3.77 -10.19 1.71
N ALA A 27 4.93 -10.23 1.08
CA ALA A 27 6.21 -10.15 1.78
C ALA A 27 6.46 -8.73 2.29
N ILE A 28 6.14 -7.71 1.48
CA ILE A 28 6.24 -6.29 1.84
C ILE A 28 5.34 -5.96 3.03
N GLU A 29 4.12 -6.49 3.07
CA GLU A 29 3.15 -6.28 4.17
C GLU A 29 3.72 -6.65 5.56
N LYS A 30 4.64 -7.62 5.61
CA LYS A 30 5.15 -8.21 6.86
C LYS A 30 6.48 -7.64 7.32
N VAL A 31 7.05 -6.66 6.63
CA VAL A 31 8.34 -6.11 7.03
C VAL A 31 8.23 -5.39 8.39
N PRO A 32 9.29 -5.39 9.21
CA PRO A 32 9.31 -4.60 10.44
C PRO A 32 9.07 -3.12 10.16
N THR A 33 8.15 -2.52 10.92
CA THR A 33 7.81 -1.10 10.85
C THR A 33 8.11 -0.38 12.18
N GLY A 34 8.11 0.93 12.14
CA GLY A 34 8.15 1.79 13.33
C GLY A 34 7.61 3.18 13.02
N THR A 35 7.50 4.02 14.05
CA THR A 35 7.05 5.40 13.90
C THR A 35 8.21 6.29 13.44
N ARG A 36 7.99 7.11 12.40
CA ARG A 36 8.91 8.17 11.98
C ARG A 36 8.18 9.51 11.92
N LYS A 37 8.59 10.45 12.77
CA LYS A 37 7.93 11.76 12.95
C LYS A 37 6.45 11.60 13.32
N PHE A 38 5.53 12.03 12.46
CA PHE A 38 4.08 11.95 12.63
C PHE A 38 3.47 10.81 11.79
N HIS A 39 4.28 9.90 11.26
CA HIS A 39 3.84 8.75 10.48
C HIS A 39 4.11 7.45 11.24
N ASP A 40 3.05 6.67 11.44
CA ASP A 40 3.12 5.30 11.95
C ASP A 40 3.33 4.29 10.81
N ASP A 41 3.68 3.06 11.17
CA ASP A 41 3.86 1.92 10.25
C ASP A 41 4.87 2.15 9.10
N VAL A 42 5.89 2.98 9.33
CA VAL A 42 6.95 3.21 8.35
C VAL A 42 7.93 2.05 8.37
N PRO A 43 8.24 1.39 7.22
CA PRO A 43 9.25 0.35 7.17
C PRO A 43 10.59 0.79 7.77
N LEU A 44 11.19 -0.06 8.60
CA LEU A 44 12.49 0.22 9.21
C LEU A 44 13.58 0.31 8.15
N GLU A 45 13.54 -0.62 7.20
CA GLU A 45 14.36 -0.59 5.98
C GLU A 45 13.51 -0.10 4.79
N PRO A 46 13.97 0.88 4.00
CA PRO A 46 13.20 1.41 2.88
C PRO A 46 12.92 0.38 1.77
N ILE A 47 11.67 0.30 1.34
CA ILE A 47 11.26 -0.49 0.16
C ILE A 47 11.18 0.46 -1.03
N VAL A 48 12.13 0.32 -1.97
CA VAL A 48 12.33 1.27 -3.07
C VAL A 48 11.81 0.70 -4.40
N ILE A 49 10.86 1.42 -5.02
CA ILE A 49 10.47 1.16 -6.41
C ILE A 49 11.56 1.72 -7.33
N ARG A 50 12.34 0.83 -7.95
CA ARG A 50 13.49 1.23 -8.79
C ARG A 50 13.10 1.77 -10.16
N ALA A 51 12.01 1.26 -10.74
CA ALA A 51 11.48 1.70 -12.03
C ALA A 51 10.00 1.33 -12.16
N ALA A 52 9.24 2.16 -12.86
CA ALA A 52 7.90 1.86 -13.34
C ALA A 52 7.85 2.14 -14.84
N ARG A 53 7.28 1.22 -15.62
CA ARG A 53 7.19 1.31 -17.08
C ARG A 53 5.76 1.12 -17.50
N ARG A 54 5.34 1.84 -18.53
CA ARG A 54 4.07 1.59 -19.19
C ARG A 54 4.14 0.21 -19.87
N GLN A 55 3.14 -0.62 -19.59
CA GLN A 55 2.93 -1.88 -20.33
C GLN A 55 2.41 -1.59 -21.73
#